data_AF-A0A840YR26-F1
#
_entry.id   AF-A0A840YR26-F1
#
_cell.length_a   1.000
_cell.length_b   1.000
_cell.length_c   1.000
_cell.angle_alpha   90.00
_cell.angle_beta   90.00
_cell.angle_gamma   90.00
#
_symmetry.space_group_name_H-M   'P 1'
#
loop_
_entity.id
_entity.type
_entity.pdbx_description
1 polymer ?
#
loop_
_entity_poly.entity_id
_entity_poly.type
_entity_poly.pdbx_seq_one_letter_code
_entity_poly.pdbx_strand_id
1 'polypeptide(L)'
;MADMSMDVIDESTRAAALRLTTAERECLKRCLNHQTAKQMALDLGVSPHAVEKRLKMARAKLGLSSSLEAAKLVEALERSGRLGPGSPDLPPGNAKSDKAGSVAAPRNETSGNLRLHRVYVVSGVTLMSLFAAAAMIVWVQSSGAIDGQASSPPSVPSAPSAAPSSVPTAGTEAALRRLVAGLASGSPDYDKLSPQFAEVVRKDLPMTHPMFKSLGELKSVTFRQRGMLGDDGYDLVFANGKVLMSVVLDAEGRMAGGILRPEG
;
A
#
# COMPACT_ATOMS: atom_id res chain seq x y z
N MET A 1 36.61 -23.69 -5.31
CA MET A 1 36.27 -22.47 -4.54
C MET A 1 34.99 -21.76 -5.02
N ALA A 2 34.23 -22.29 -5.99
CA ALA A 2 32.95 -21.72 -6.44
C ALA A 2 31.72 -22.28 -5.69
N ASP A 3 31.88 -23.38 -4.96
CA ASP A 3 30.81 -24.11 -4.26
C ASP A 3 30.22 -23.29 -3.08
N MET A 4 31.08 -22.63 -2.30
CA MET A 4 30.68 -21.93 -1.07
C MET A 4 29.77 -20.70 -1.28
N SER A 5 29.88 -20.01 -2.42
CA SER A 5 29.08 -18.81 -2.68
C SER A 5 27.64 -19.13 -3.06
N MET A 6 27.40 -20.33 -3.61
CA MET A 6 26.08 -20.74 -4.06
C MET A 6 25.20 -21.17 -2.87
N ASP A 7 25.78 -21.87 -1.89
CA ASP A 7 25.10 -22.26 -0.65
C ASP A 7 24.71 -21.07 0.23
N VAL A 8 25.56 -20.04 0.33
CA VAL A 8 25.24 -18.84 1.13
C VAL A 8 24.05 -18.06 0.52
N ILE A 9 23.94 -18.03 -0.81
CA ILE A 9 22.81 -17.41 -1.50
C ILE A 9 21.55 -18.25 -1.29
N ASP A 10 21.64 -19.59 -1.34
CA ASP A 10 20.50 -20.47 -1.07
C ASP A 10 20.01 -20.32 0.38
N GLU A 11 20.91 -20.25 1.36
CA GLU A 11 20.54 -20.09 2.78
C GLU A 11 19.92 -18.71 3.07
N SER A 12 20.47 -17.64 2.50
CA SER A 12 19.88 -16.30 2.60
C SER A 12 18.48 -16.24 1.98
N THR A 13 18.32 -16.90 0.82
CA THR A 13 17.04 -17.01 0.12
C THR A 13 16.03 -17.87 0.90
N ARG A 14 16.48 -18.97 1.50
CA ARG A 14 15.70 -19.83 2.39
C ARG A 14 15.20 -19.06 3.60
N ALA A 15 16.10 -18.30 4.25
CA ALA A 15 15.74 -17.42 5.35
C ALA A 15 14.73 -16.35 4.90
N ALA A 16 14.86 -15.81 3.69
CA ALA A 16 13.89 -14.88 3.11
C ALA A 16 12.52 -15.54 2.83
N ALA A 17 12.49 -16.76 2.30
CA ALA A 17 11.28 -17.54 2.08
C ALA A 17 10.50 -17.84 3.38
N LEU A 18 11.20 -17.97 4.51
CA LEU A 18 10.60 -18.10 5.83
C LEU A 18 9.98 -16.80 6.35
N ARG A 19 10.49 -15.63 5.92
CA ARG A 19 9.95 -14.29 6.26
C ARG A 19 8.79 -13.84 5.35
N LEU A 20 8.43 -14.64 4.34
CA LEU A 20 7.24 -14.37 3.54
C LEU A 20 5.99 -14.61 4.40
N THR A 21 5.04 -13.68 4.30
CA THR A 21 3.73 -13.82 4.93
C THR A 21 2.91 -14.88 4.21
N THR A 22 1.93 -15.47 4.91
CA THR A 22 1.00 -16.46 4.33
C THR A 22 0.32 -15.91 3.06
N ALA A 23 -0.05 -14.63 3.07
CA ALA A 23 -0.70 -13.99 1.93
C ALA A 23 0.24 -13.80 0.72
N GLU A 24 1.52 -13.49 0.95
CA GLU A 24 2.52 -13.39 -0.12
C GLU A 24 2.81 -14.77 -0.74
N ARG A 25 2.98 -15.79 0.11
CA ARG A 25 3.22 -17.18 -0.33
C ARG A 25 2.04 -17.72 -1.14
N GLU A 26 0.82 -17.49 -0.68
CA GLU A 26 -0.39 -17.87 -1.42
C GLU A 26 -0.47 -17.20 -2.79
N CYS A 27 -0.09 -15.93 -2.90
CA CYS A 27 -0.02 -15.26 -4.21
C CYS A 27 1.05 -15.90 -5.11
N LEU A 28 2.25 -16.17 -4.60
CA LEU A 28 3.29 -16.85 -5.40
C LEU A 28 2.84 -18.23 -5.89
N LYS A 29 2.18 -19.02 -5.03
CA LYS A 29 1.65 -20.34 -5.40
C LYS A 29 0.63 -20.26 -6.54
N ARG A 30 -0.24 -19.25 -6.54
CA ARG A 30 -1.22 -19.03 -7.63
C ARG A 30 -0.56 -18.58 -8.94
N CYS A 31 0.56 -17.86 -8.88
CA CYS A 31 1.34 -17.52 -10.06
C CYS A 31 1.91 -18.76 -10.78
N LEU A 32 2.28 -19.82 -10.06
CA LEU A 32 2.71 -21.10 -10.68
C LEU A 32 1.58 -21.79 -11.43
N ASN A 33 0.33 -21.59 -11.00
CA ASN A 33 -0.86 -22.09 -11.68
C ASN A 33 -1.31 -21.19 -12.84
N HIS A 34 -0.45 -20.27 -13.31
CA HIS A 34 -0.74 -19.31 -14.39
C HIS A 34 -1.98 -18.45 -14.15
N GLN A 35 -2.42 -18.29 -12.89
CA GLN A 35 -3.54 -17.40 -12.59
C GLN A 35 -3.11 -15.93 -12.76
N THR A 36 -3.98 -15.14 -13.39
CA THR A 36 -3.77 -13.70 -13.53
C THR A 36 -4.10 -12.97 -12.22
N ALA A 37 -3.49 -11.81 -11.99
CA ALA A 37 -3.77 -10.99 -10.79
C ALA A 37 -5.26 -10.65 -10.64
N LYS A 38 -5.98 -10.49 -11.76
CA LYS A 38 -7.43 -10.25 -11.78
C LYS A 38 -8.22 -11.46 -11.29
N GLN A 39 -7.87 -12.67 -11.72
CA GLN A 39 -8.52 -13.91 -11.27
C GLN A 39 -8.20 -14.18 -9.79
N MET A 40 -6.94 -14.00 -9.38
CA MET A 40 -6.53 -14.15 -7.99
C MET A 40 -7.28 -13.18 -7.07
N ALA A 41 -7.50 -11.95 -7.52
CA ALA A 41 -8.26 -10.94 -6.80
C ALA A 41 -9.72 -11.36 -6.57
N LEU A 42 -10.38 -11.88 -7.60
CA LEU A 42 -11.74 -12.40 -7.50
C LEU A 42 -11.83 -13.56 -6.50
N ASP A 43 -10.92 -14.53 -6.62
CA ASP A 43 -10.91 -15.71 -5.74
C ASP A 43 -10.60 -15.37 -4.28
N LEU A 44 -9.74 -14.37 -4.05
CA LEU A 44 -9.31 -13.95 -2.71
C LEU A 44 -10.21 -12.87 -2.09
N GLY A 45 -11.18 -12.32 -2.83
CA GLY A 45 -12.02 -11.21 -2.39
C GLY A 45 -11.24 -9.92 -2.11
N VAL A 46 -10.13 -9.68 -2.84
CA VAL A 46 -9.29 -8.48 -2.70
C VAL A 46 -9.18 -7.74 -4.04
N SER A 47 -8.68 -6.50 -4.04
CA SER A 47 -8.40 -5.76 -5.27
C SER A 47 -7.19 -6.35 -6.04
N PRO A 48 -7.19 -6.34 -7.39
CA PRO A 48 -6.02 -6.71 -8.21
C PRO A 48 -4.74 -5.98 -7.79
N HIS A 49 -4.85 -4.70 -7.42
CA HIS A 49 -3.71 -3.91 -6.95
C HIS A 49 -3.13 -4.44 -5.63
N ALA A 50 -3.96 -5.00 -4.75
CA ALA A 50 -3.49 -5.61 -3.52
C ALA A 50 -2.67 -6.89 -3.78
N VAL A 51 -3.06 -7.66 -4.80
CA VAL A 51 -2.31 -8.85 -5.25
C VAL A 51 -0.94 -8.43 -5.80
N GLU A 52 -0.90 -7.43 -6.69
CA GLU A 52 0.35 -6.91 -7.25
C GLU A 52 1.29 -6.36 -6.18
N LYS A 53 0.75 -5.64 -5.18
CA LYS A 53 1.53 -5.16 -4.04
C LYS A 53 2.14 -6.32 -3.25
N ARG A 54 1.38 -7.39 -2.98
CA ARG A 54 1.91 -8.60 -2.29
C ARG A 54 3.00 -9.26 -3.11
N LEU A 55 2.82 -9.43 -4.42
CA LEU A 55 3.85 -9.98 -5.31
C LEU A 55 5.11 -9.10 -5.37
N LYS A 56 4.95 -7.77 -5.32
CA LYS A 56 6.08 -6.83 -5.24
C LYS A 56 6.85 -6.97 -3.93
N MET A 57 6.15 -7.09 -2.79
CA MET A 57 6.80 -7.29 -1.49
C MET A 57 7.50 -8.64 -1.41
N ALA A 58 6.88 -9.71 -1.91
CA ALA A 58 7.51 -11.04 -1.98
C ALA A 58 8.82 -11.01 -2.78
N ARG A 59 8.79 -10.37 -3.96
CA ARG A 59 9.98 -10.14 -4.80
C ARG A 59 11.07 -9.35 -4.09
N ALA A 60 10.72 -8.24 -3.44
CA ALA A 60 11.67 -7.41 -2.71
C ALA A 60 12.35 -8.18 -1.58
N LYS A 61 11.63 -9.08 -0.89
CA LYS A 61 12.19 -9.94 0.15
C LYS A 61 13.16 -10.99 -0.39
N LEU A 62 12.87 -11.52 -1.59
CA LEU A 62 13.67 -12.56 -2.23
C LEU A 62 14.79 -12.01 -3.11
N GLY A 63 14.86 -10.68 -3.32
CA GLY A 63 15.86 -10.04 -4.19
C GLY A 63 15.64 -10.30 -5.69
N LEU A 64 14.42 -10.67 -6.10
CA LEU A 64 14.10 -11.05 -7.48
C LEU A 64 13.24 -10.00 -8.17
N SER A 65 13.40 -9.88 -9.49
CA SER A 65 12.63 -8.96 -10.33
C SER A 65 11.32 -9.59 -10.85
N SER A 66 11.30 -10.92 -10.99
CA SER A 66 10.17 -11.69 -11.55
C SER A 66 9.38 -12.44 -10.48
N SER A 67 8.05 -12.28 -10.50
CA SER A 67 7.15 -12.97 -9.57
C SER A 67 7.08 -14.48 -9.86
N LEU A 68 7.28 -14.86 -11.12
CA LEU A 68 7.24 -16.26 -11.56
C LEU A 68 8.54 -16.99 -11.17
N GLU A 69 9.70 -16.31 -11.27
CA GLU A 69 10.96 -16.85 -10.74
C GLU A 69 10.92 -16.95 -9.22
N ALA A 70 10.40 -15.93 -8.54
CA ALA A 70 10.19 -15.95 -7.10
C ALA A 70 9.31 -17.12 -6.65
N ALA A 71 8.24 -17.41 -7.39
CA ALA A 71 7.37 -18.53 -7.07
C ALA A 71 8.06 -19.88 -7.26
N LYS A 72 8.80 -20.07 -8.36
CA LYS A 72 9.58 -21.29 -8.62
C LYS A 72 10.64 -21.52 -7.53
N LEU A 73 11.33 -20.46 -7.11
CA LEU A 73 12.36 -20.53 -6.08
C LEU A 73 11.78 -20.91 -4.71
N VAL A 74 10.66 -20.29 -4.32
CA VAL A 74 9.97 -20.63 -3.07
C VAL A 74 9.47 -22.07 -3.09
N GLU A 75 8.92 -22.55 -4.22
CA GLU A 75 8.50 -23.95 -4.36
C GLU A 75 9.67 -24.93 -4.28
N ALA A 76 10.81 -24.60 -4.92
CA ALA A 76 12.02 -25.41 -4.84
C ALA A 76 12.52 -25.53 -3.39
N LEU A 77 12.52 -24.42 -2.64
CA LEU A 77 12.89 -24.39 -1.22
C LEU A 77 11.92 -25.16 -0.33
N GLU A 78 10.61 -25.02 -0.56
CA GLU A 78 9.59 -25.79 0.16
C GLU A 78 9.71 -27.29 -0.11
N ARG A 79 10.03 -27.67 -1.36
CA ARG A 79 10.28 -29.06 -1.75
C ARG A 79 11.56 -29.59 -1.08
N SER A 80 12.66 -28.85 -1.11
CA SER A 80 13.92 -29.22 -0.46
C SER A 80 13.80 -29.27 1.07
N GLY A 81 13.01 -28.39 1.68
CA GLY A 81 12.73 -28.42 3.13
C GLY A 81 11.84 -29.59 3.56
N ARG A 82 11.02 -30.14 2.65
CA ARG A 82 10.33 -31.43 2.89
C ARG A 82 11.24 -32.64 2.67
N LEU A 83 12.32 -32.48 1.92
CA LEU A 83 13.34 -33.49 1.63
C LEU A 83 14.55 -33.33 2.57
N GLY A 84 14.33 -33.18 3.88
CA GLY A 84 15.37 -33.49 4.86
C GLY A 84 15.84 -34.95 4.69
N PRO A 85 16.92 -35.40 5.36
CA PRO A 85 17.44 -36.76 5.22
C PRO A 85 16.41 -37.79 5.73
N GLY A 86 15.51 -38.17 4.85
CA GLY A 86 14.65 -39.34 4.88
C GLY A 86 15.02 -40.18 3.68
N SER A 87 15.25 -41.48 3.92
CA SER A 87 15.78 -42.47 2.98
C SER A 87 15.32 -42.29 1.53
N PRO A 88 16.23 -42.40 0.55
CA PRO A 88 15.86 -42.59 -0.83
C PRO A 88 15.46 -44.05 -1.01
N ASP A 89 14.16 -44.33 -1.11
CA ASP A 89 13.71 -45.57 -1.72
C ASP A 89 12.27 -45.41 -2.24
N LEU A 90 12.13 -45.15 -3.54
CA LEU A 90 11.63 -46.14 -4.50
C LEU A 90 11.38 -45.49 -5.90
N PRO A 91 11.65 -46.21 -7.01
CA PRO A 91 11.40 -45.74 -8.38
C PRO A 91 9.90 -45.80 -8.78
N PRO A 92 9.52 -45.24 -9.95
CA PRO A 92 8.11 -45.13 -10.36
C PRO A 92 7.58 -46.49 -10.85
N GLY A 93 6.66 -47.07 -10.08
CA GLY A 93 5.94 -48.30 -10.42
C GLY A 93 4.59 -48.02 -11.08
N ASN A 94 4.59 -48.10 -12.40
CA ASN A 94 3.45 -48.30 -13.27
C ASN A 94 2.68 -49.61 -12.97
N ALA A 95 1.39 -49.53 -12.61
CA ALA A 95 0.44 -50.64 -12.77
C ALA A 95 -0.99 -50.12 -13.02
N LYS A 96 -1.56 -50.58 -14.12
CA LYS A 96 -2.96 -50.39 -14.56
C LYS A 96 -3.93 -51.25 -13.75
N SER A 97 -5.21 -50.81 -13.70
CA SER A 97 -6.46 -51.58 -13.52
C SER A 97 -6.58 -52.43 -12.24
N ASP A 98 -7.67 -52.35 -11.46
CA ASP A 98 -8.99 -52.83 -11.85
C ASP A 98 -10.16 -52.18 -11.09
N LYS A 99 -11.34 -52.41 -11.66
CA LYS A 99 -12.70 -51.92 -11.39
C LYS A 99 -13.34 -52.32 -10.04
N ALA A 100 -14.32 -51.47 -9.68
CA ALA A 100 -15.61 -51.74 -9.03
C ALA A 100 -15.63 -52.07 -7.52
N GLY A 101 -16.54 -51.51 -6.70
CA GLY A 101 -17.67 -50.66 -7.02
C GLY A 101 -18.35 -50.05 -5.79
N SER A 102 -19.09 -48.97 -6.08
CA SER A 102 -20.39 -48.54 -5.52
C SER A 102 -20.56 -48.34 -4.01
N VAL A 103 -20.91 -47.12 -3.59
CA VAL A 103 -22.26 -46.79 -3.06
C VAL A 103 -22.44 -45.26 -2.99
N ALA A 104 -23.62 -44.83 -3.45
CA ALA A 104 -24.37 -43.59 -3.17
C ALA A 104 -23.89 -42.21 -3.70
N ALA A 105 -24.67 -41.71 -4.67
CA ALA A 105 -24.95 -40.29 -4.96
C ALA A 105 -25.94 -39.70 -3.92
N PRO A 106 -26.33 -38.39 -3.91
CA PRO A 106 -26.09 -37.36 -4.93
C PRO A 106 -25.57 -36.00 -4.42
N ARG A 107 -25.36 -35.17 -5.45
CA ARG A 107 -24.82 -33.82 -5.55
C ARG A 107 -25.93 -32.77 -5.32
N ASN A 108 -25.49 -31.52 -5.11
CA ASN A 108 -26.24 -30.25 -5.30
C ASN A 108 -27.26 -29.92 -4.19
N GLU A 109 -27.46 -28.71 -3.68
CA GLU A 109 -26.88 -27.35 -3.71
C GLU A 109 -27.57 -26.61 -2.54
N THR A 110 -27.11 -25.39 -2.27
CA THR A 110 -27.94 -24.29 -1.73
C THR A 110 -27.91 -24.08 -0.23
N SER A 111 -27.05 -23.11 0.13
CA SER A 111 -27.41 -21.93 0.90
C SER A 111 -27.74 -22.08 2.38
N GLY A 112 -27.04 -21.31 3.20
CA GLY A 112 -27.48 -21.07 4.57
C GLY A 112 -26.44 -20.65 5.60
N ASN A 113 -25.15 -20.47 5.26
CA ASN A 113 -24.25 -19.79 6.19
C ASN A 113 -24.37 -18.28 6.07
N LEU A 114 -25.48 -17.79 6.61
CA LEU A 114 -25.64 -16.45 7.15
C LEU A 114 -24.64 -16.25 8.31
N ARG A 115 -23.36 -16.04 7.97
CA ARG A 115 -22.40 -15.42 8.90
C ARG A 115 -22.39 -13.93 8.64
N LEU A 116 -23.29 -13.29 9.36
CA LEU A 116 -23.33 -11.86 9.61
C LEU A 116 -21.92 -11.28 9.79
N HIS A 117 -21.70 -10.16 9.10
CA HIS A 117 -21.22 -8.94 9.72
C HIS A 117 -19.83 -9.02 10.37
N ARG A 118 -18.80 -9.03 9.54
CA ARG A 118 -17.47 -8.57 9.95
C ARG A 118 -16.96 -7.50 9.01
N VAL A 119 -17.67 -6.38 9.05
CA VAL A 119 -17.16 -5.05 8.75
C VAL A 119 -15.78 -4.95 9.41
N TYR A 120 -14.72 -5.04 8.63
CA TYR A 120 -13.36 -4.81 9.11
C TYR A 120 -13.17 -3.30 9.27
N VAL A 121 -13.73 -2.76 10.36
CA VAL A 121 -13.24 -1.55 11.01
C VAL A 121 -11.86 -1.88 11.58
N VAL A 122 -10.85 -1.90 10.71
CA VAL A 122 -9.42 -1.84 11.09
C VAL A 122 -8.69 -1.06 9.99
N SER A 123 -9.04 0.21 9.82
CA SER A 123 -8.23 1.18 9.06
C SER A 123 -7.37 2.06 9.99
N GLY A 124 -7.29 1.76 11.29
CA GLY A 124 -6.79 2.73 12.28
C GLY A 124 -5.52 2.38 13.07
N VAL A 125 -5.11 1.12 13.24
CA VAL A 125 -4.12 0.78 14.31
C VAL A 125 -2.80 0.17 13.82
N THR A 126 -2.64 -0.21 12.55
CA THR A 126 -1.33 -0.72 12.06
C THR A 126 -0.42 0.34 11.45
N LEU A 127 -0.80 1.63 11.44
CA LEU A 127 0.07 2.72 10.95
C LEU A 127 0.84 3.45 12.07
N MET A 128 0.73 3.00 13.32
CA MET A 128 1.39 3.61 14.49
C MET A 128 2.58 2.79 15.02
N SER A 129 3.36 2.14 14.14
CA SER A 129 4.54 1.39 14.62
C SER A 129 5.75 1.37 13.68
N LEU A 130 5.87 2.30 12.73
CA LEU A 130 7.00 2.30 11.79
C LEU A 130 7.39 3.70 11.27
N PHE A 131 7.57 4.67 12.18
CA PHE A 131 8.27 5.94 11.86
C PHE A 131 9.17 6.40 13.01
N ALA A 132 10.00 5.49 13.52
CA ALA A 132 11.06 5.80 14.49
C ALA A 132 12.48 5.53 13.95
N ALA A 133 12.67 5.38 12.63
CA ALA A 133 13.99 5.06 12.06
C ALA A 133 14.31 5.75 10.72
N ALA A 134 13.80 6.98 10.50
CA ALA A 134 14.18 7.79 9.33
C ALA A 134 14.75 9.18 9.72
N ALA A 135 15.37 9.27 10.90
CA ALA A 135 16.07 10.47 11.37
C ALA A 135 17.61 10.39 11.17
N MET A 136 18.13 9.48 10.34
CA MET A 136 19.57 9.40 10.06
C MET A 136 19.88 9.12 8.58
N ILE A 137 19.46 10.04 7.72
CA ILE A 137 20.18 10.37 6.47
C ILE A 137 20.17 11.90 6.43
N VAL A 138 20.75 12.58 7.42
CA VAL A 138 22.14 13.06 7.39
C VAL A 138 22.58 13.41 5.97
N TRP A 139 22.51 14.68 5.60
CA TRP A 139 23.63 15.62 5.82
C TRP A 139 24.95 15.09 5.26
N VAL A 140 25.05 14.99 3.94
CA VAL A 140 26.33 15.02 3.23
C VAL A 140 26.03 15.56 1.85
N GLN A 141 26.21 16.87 1.64
CA GLN A 141 26.51 17.52 0.36
C GLN A 141 26.93 18.98 0.60
N SER A 142 27.61 19.25 1.73
CA SER A 142 28.29 20.52 1.95
C SER A 142 29.71 20.21 2.40
N SER A 143 30.67 20.35 1.48
CA SER A 143 31.89 21.17 1.64
C SER A 143 32.98 20.78 0.64
N GLY A 144 33.53 21.79 -0.04
CA GLY A 144 34.81 21.78 -0.78
C GLY A 144 34.63 22.05 -2.29
N ALA A 145 35.17 23.10 -2.91
CA ALA A 145 36.14 24.09 -2.46
C ALA A 145 36.05 25.40 -3.29
N ILE A 146 36.58 26.45 -2.66
CA ILE A 146 36.82 27.85 -3.00
C ILE A 146 37.46 28.16 -4.38
N ASP A 147 37.04 29.27 -5.01
CA ASP A 147 37.91 30.44 -5.30
C ASP A 147 37.10 31.64 -5.88
N GLY A 148 37.47 32.87 -5.50
CA GLY A 148 37.27 34.08 -6.34
C GLY A 148 36.07 35.02 -6.10
N GLN A 149 36.19 35.89 -5.09
CA GLN A 149 35.99 37.36 -5.15
C GLN A 149 34.73 38.02 -5.80
N ALA A 150 34.16 38.95 -5.01
CA ALA A 150 33.55 40.25 -5.35
C ALA A 150 32.01 40.38 -5.56
N SER A 151 31.43 41.13 -4.61
CA SER A 151 30.38 42.15 -4.77
C SER A 151 28.90 41.75 -4.61
N SER A 152 28.32 42.12 -3.47
CA SER A 152 26.91 42.57 -3.37
C SER A 152 26.85 44.09 -3.68
N PRO A 153 25.71 44.78 -3.97
CA PRO A 153 24.28 44.43 -3.78
C PRO A 153 23.38 44.89 -5.00
N PRO A 154 22.05 45.18 -4.93
CA PRO A 154 20.98 44.84 -3.97
C PRO A 154 19.73 44.12 -4.58
N SER A 155 18.98 43.47 -3.69
CA SER A 155 17.52 43.21 -3.67
C SER A 155 16.71 43.20 -4.98
N VAL A 156 16.32 41.98 -5.38
CA VAL A 156 15.02 41.70 -6.01
C VAL A 156 14.33 40.63 -5.15
N PRO A 157 13.02 40.73 -4.85
CA PRO A 157 12.32 39.70 -4.11
C PRO A 157 12.30 38.42 -4.97
N SER A 158 13.09 37.43 -4.56
CA SER A 158 13.03 36.09 -5.13
C SER A 158 11.64 35.52 -4.88
N ALA A 159 10.83 35.51 -5.93
CA ALA A 159 9.70 34.61 -6.05
C ALA A 159 10.20 33.19 -5.70
N PRO A 160 9.47 32.42 -4.88
CA PRO A 160 9.90 31.08 -4.52
C PRO A 160 10.03 30.23 -5.78
N SER A 161 11.22 29.66 -5.93
CA SER A 161 11.63 28.76 -7.00
C SER A 161 10.56 27.69 -7.26
N ALA A 162 9.99 27.75 -8.47
CA ALA A 162 9.06 26.76 -8.98
C ALA A 162 9.81 25.43 -9.20
N ALA A 163 9.74 24.57 -8.21
CA ALA A 163 10.05 23.14 -8.30
C ALA A 163 9.01 22.45 -9.24
N PRO A 164 9.30 21.24 -9.76
CA PRO A 164 8.65 20.70 -10.96
C PRO A 164 7.13 20.64 -10.83
N SER A 165 6.45 21.26 -11.78
CA SER A 165 5.00 21.40 -11.89
C SER A 165 4.31 20.03 -11.97
N SER A 166 4.02 19.45 -10.81
CA SER A 166 2.89 18.52 -10.71
C SER A 166 1.65 19.40 -10.58
N VAL A 167 0.95 19.61 -11.69
CA VAL A 167 -0.26 20.45 -11.68
C VAL A 167 -1.33 19.70 -10.88
N PRO A 168 -1.94 20.29 -9.83
CA PRO A 168 -3.06 19.66 -9.14
C PRO A 168 -4.21 19.38 -10.12
N THR A 169 -5.02 18.38 -9.82
CA THR A 169 -6.24 18.12 -10.57
C THR A 169 -7.16 19.32 -10.44
N ALA A 170 -7.76 19.76 -11.56
CA ALA A 170 -8.65 20.90 -11.51
C ALA A 170 -9.81 20.62 -10.52
N GLY A 171 -9.98 21.50 -9.53
CA GLY A 171 -11.05 21.42 -8.55
C GLY A 171 -10.74 20.68 -7.24
N THR A 172 -9.62 19.96 -7.11
CA THR A 172 -9.26 19.26 -5.85
C THR A 172 -9.04 20.23 -4.71
N GLU A 173 -8.32 21.33 -4.95
CA GLU A 173 -8.09 22.36 -3.93
C GLU A 173 -9.40 23.00 -3.43
N ALA A 174 -10.33 23.29 -4.34
CA ALA A 174 -11.62 23.87 -3.98
C ALA A 174 -12.48 22.87 -3.18
N ALA A 175 -12.48 21.59 -3.57
CA ALA A 175 -13.17 20.54 -2.83
C ALA A 175 -12.57 20.35 -1.43
N LEU A 176 -11.23 20.38 -1.32
CA LEU A 176 -10.49 20.30 -0.08
C LEU A 176 -10.86 21.43 0.88
N ARG A 177 -10.78 22.67 0.42
CA ARG A 177 -11.12 23.86 1.24
C ARG A 177 -12.55 23.78 1.77
N ARG A 178 -13.51 23.33 0.94
CA ARG A 178 -14.91 23.12 1.37
C ARG A 178 -15.04 22.04 2.44
N LEU A 179 -14.39 20.90 2.25
CA LEU A 179 -14.44 19.82 3.24
C LEU A 179 -13.84 20.29 4.57
N VAL A 180 -12.68 20.95 4.54
CA VAL A 180 -12.03 21.47 5.77
C VAL A 180 -12.91 22.48 6.48
N ALA A 181 -13.54 23.40 5.75
CA ALA A 181 -14.51 24.34 6.32
C ALA A 181 -15.70 23.60 6.96
N GLY A 182 -16.20 22.55 6.30
CA GLY A 182 -17.26 21.69 6.81
C GLY A 182 -16.88 20.88 8.06
N LEU A 183 -15.65 20.36 8.11
CA LEU A 183 -15.11 19.65 9.28
C LEU A 183 -14.91 20.61 10.45
N ALA A 184 -14.37 21.81 10.20
CA ALA A 184 -14.19 22.85 11.20
C ALA A 184 -15.53 23.37 11.75
N SER A 185 -16.56 23.49 10.91
CA SER A 185 -17.91 23.91 11.33
C SER A 185 -18.74 22.79 11.94
N GLY A 186 -18.37 21.52 11.71
CA GLY A 186 -19.18 20.37 12.09
C GLY A 186 -20.36 20.13 11.16
N SER A 187 -20.42 20.81 10.02
CA SER A 187 -21.47 20.66 9.00
C SER A 187 -20.85 20.52 7.60
N PRO A 188 -20.30 19.34 7.25
CA PRO A 188 -19.79 19.06 5.91
C PRO A 188 -20.91 19.07 4.86
N ASP A 189 -20.62 19.64 3.69
CA ASP A 189 -21.50 19.56 2.52
C ASP A 189 -21.39 18.15 1.90
N TYR A 190 -22.27 17.25 2.33
CA TYR A 190 -22.28 15.85 1.90
C TYR A 190 -22.65 15.66 0.43
N ASP A 191 -23.31 16.62 -0.22
CA ASP A 191 -23.67 16.52 -1.65
C ASP A 191 -22.46 16.68 -2.57
N LYS A 192 -21.38 17.30 -2.05
CA LYS A 192 -20.09 17.43 -2.75
C LYS A 192 -19.14 16.28 -2.47
N LEU A 193 -19.59 15.27 -1.72
CA LEU A 193 -18.86 14.05 -1.44
C LEU A 193 -19.51 12.89 -2.19
N SER A 194 -18.72 11.88 -2.55
CA SER A 194 -19.31 10.63 -3.02
C SER A 194 -20.14 10.00 -1.88
N PRO A 195 -21.23 9.25 -2.16
CA PRO A 195 -22.06 8.65 -1.11
C PRO A 195 -21.25 7.77 -0.14
N GLN A 196 -20.24 7.06 -0.66
CA GLN A 196 -19.36 6.21 0.14
C GLN A 196 -18.47 7.04 1.07
N PHE A 197 -17.94 8.16 0.59
CA PHE A 197 -17.08 9.02 1.40
C PHE A 197 -17.87 9.88 2.38
N ALA A 198 -19.09 10.30 2.03
CA ALA A 198 -20.01 10.99 2.93
C ALA A 198 -20.26 10.18 4.21
N GLU A 199 -20.46 8.86 4.10
CA GLU A 199 -20.62 7.96 5.24
C GLU A 199 -19.36 7.89 6.13
N VAL A 200 -18.17 7.91 5.53
CA VAL A 200 -16.90 7.94 6.27
C VAL A 200 -16.77 9.27 7.02
N VAL A 201 -16.99 10.38 6.34
CA VAL A 201 -16.93 11.72 6.95
C VAL A 201 -17.95 11.85 8.08
N ARG A 202 -19.17 11.31 7.94
CA ARG A 202 -20.16 11.28 9.05
C ARG A 202 -19.65 10.53 10.27
N LYS A 203 -19.01 9.38 10.06
CA LYS A 203 -18.46 8.56 11.16
C LYS A 203 -17.25 9.19 11.82
N ASP A 204 -16.41 9.87 11.05
CA ASP A 204 -15.16 10.48 11.54
C ASP A 204 -15.39 11.91 12.08
N LEU A 205 -16.52 12.54 11.78
CA LEU A 205 -16.84 13.90 12.22
C LEU A 205 -16.70 14.12 13.73
N PRO A 206 -17.19 13.22 14.63
CA PRO A 206 -17.04 13.40 16.07
C PRO A 206 -15.58 13.46 16.55
N MET A 207 -14.66 12.80 15.83
CA MET A 207 -13.23 12.81 16.14
C MET A 207 -12.48 13.97 15.47
N THR A 208 -12.83 14.27 14.22
CA THR A 208 -12.12 15.25 13.40
C THR A 208 -12.57 16.69 13.70
N HIS A 209 -13.84 16.93 13.99
CA HIS A 209 -14.36 18.25 14.34
C HIS A 209 -13.59 18.93 15.49
N PRO A 210 -13.41 18.30 16.67
CA PRO A 210 -12.66 18.93 17.76
C PRO A 210 -11.18 19.17 17.39
N MET A 211 -10.56 18.31 16.57
CA MET A 211 -9.20 18.50 16.08
C MET A 211 -9.12 19.75 15.18
N PHE A 212 -9.99 19.90 14.19
CA PHE A 212 -10.00 21.10 13.34
C PHE A 212 -10.34 22.36 14.13
N LYS A 213 -11.21 22.26 15.14
CA LYS A 213 -11.49 23.37 16.06
C LYS A 213 -10.25 23.79 16.87
N SER A 214 -9.42 22.84 17.31
CA SER A 214 -8.15 23.16 18.00
C SER A 214 -7.08 23.75 17.08
N LEU A 215 -7.02 23.29 15.82
CA LEU A 215 -6.09 23.78 14.81
C LEU A 215 -6.37 25.25 14.44
N GLY A 216 -7.63 25.68 14.54
CA GLY A 216 -8.05 27.05 14.29
C GLY A 216 -8.28 27.34 12.81
N GLU A 217 -8.16 28.61 12.42
CA GLU A 217 -8.42 29.04 11.04
C GLU A 217 -7.36 28.50 10.06
N LEU A 218 -7.81 28.08 8.87
CA LEU A 218 -6.95 27.66 7.76
C LEU A 218 -6.28 28.89 7.13
N LYS A 219 -4.96 29.01 7.26
CA LYS A 219 -4.15 30.12 6.75
C LYS A 219 -3.66 29.90 5.31
N SER A 220 -3.22 28.68 5.00
CA SER A 220 -2.68 28.35 3.67
C SER A 220 -3.02 26.92 3.27
N VAL A 221 -3.18 26.72 1.96
CA VAL A 221 -3.31 25.41 1.32
C VAL A 221 -2.29 25.36 0.19
N THR A 222 -1.32 24.47 0.30
CA THR A 222 -0.24 24.33 -0.67
C THR A 222 -0.28 22.95 -1.28
N PHE A 223 -0.34 22.86 -2.59
CA PHE A 223 -0.21 21.57 -3.28
C PHE A 223 1.22 21.05 -3.10
N ARG A 224 1.38 19.82 -2.62
CA ARG A 224 2.67 19.17 -2.47
C ARG A 224 3.02 18.31 -3.66
N GLN A 225 2.17 17.34 -3.93
CA GLN A 225 2.51 16.26 -4.85
C GLN A 225 1.25 15.47 -5.20
N ARG A 226 1.20 14.98 -6.43
CA ARG A 226 0.25 13.95 -6.84
C ARG A 226 0.79 12.57 -6.46
N GLY A 227 0.05 11.85 -5.62
CA GLY A 227 0.32 10.46 -5.27
C GLY A 227 0.23 9.54 -6.48
N MET A 228 0.87 8.38 -6.37
CA MET A 228 0.93 7.39 -7.46
C MET A 228 -0.44 6.82 -7.85
N LEU A 229 -1.45 6.97 -6.99
CA LEU A 229 -2.83 6.55 -7.24
C LEU A 229 -3.71 7.67 -7.82
N GLY A 230 -3.14 8.83 -8.15
CA GLY A 230 -3.88 9.97 -8.69
C GLY A 230 -4.56 10.82 -7.62
N ASP A 231 -4.27 10.60 -6.34
CA ASP A 231 -4.65 11.49 -5.26
C ASP A 231 -3.75 12.73 -5.23
N ASP A 232 -4.32 13.91 -5.03
CA ASP A 232 -3.55 15.14 -4.86
C ASP A 232 -3.31 15.39 -3.37
N GLY A 233 -2.04 15.45 -2.96
CA GLY A 233 -1.61 15.75 -1.61
C GLY A 233 -1.42 17.24 -1.39
N TYR A 234 -1.99 17.76 -0.31
CA TYR A 234 -1.92 19.15 0.09
C TYR A 234 -1.37 19.29 1.51
N ASP A 235 -0.55 20.31 1.70
CA ASP A 235 -0.21 20.82 3.03
C ASP A 235 -1.20 21.91 3.41
N LEU A 236 -1.82 21.76 4.56
CA LEU A 236 -2.75 22.71 5.14
C LEU A 236 -2.11 23.31 6.38
N VAL A 237 -1.91 24.62 6.35
CA VAL A 237 -1.38 25.39 7.48
C VAL A 237 -2.54 26.08 8.16
N PHE A 238 -2.76 25.75 9.43
CA PHE A 238 -3.75 26.37 10.30
C PHE A 238 -3.09 27.34 11.29
N ALA A 239 -3.90 28.07 12.05
CA ALA A 239 -3.40 29.01 13.04
C ALA A 239 -2.52 28.36 14.12
N ASN A 240 -2.90 27.16 14.57
CA ASN A 240 -2.30 26.45 15.71
C ASN A 240 -1.65 25.12 15.30
N GLY A 241 -1.46 24.86 14.00
CA GLY A 241 -0.86 23.62 13.55
C GLY A 241 -0.88 23.46 12.04
N LYS A 242 -0.44 22.30 11.58
CA LYS A 242 -0.34 21.95 10.16
C LYS A 242 -0.72 20.49 9.98
N VAL A 243 -1.32 20.22 8.83
CA VAL A 243 -1.94 18.93 8.53
C VAL A 243 -1.70 18.62 7.06
N LEU A 244 -1.34 17.39 6.77
CA LEU A 244 -1.27 16.91 5.40
C LEU A 244 -2.56 16.17 5.07
N MET A 245 -3.17 16.52 3.94
CA MET A 245 -4.39 15.89 3.49
C MET A 245 -4.27 15.48 2.02
N SER A 246 -4.57 14.22 1.71
CA SER A 246 -4.73 13.77 0.33
C SER A 246 -6.20 13.82 -0.09
N VAL A 247 -6.43 14.07 -1.38
CA VAL A 247 -7.78 14.20 -1.95
C VAL A 247 -7.85 13.46 -3.27
N VAL A 248 -8.92 12.70 -3.47
CA VAL A 248 -9.27 12.10 -4.76
C VAL A 248 -10.67 12.55 -5.16
N LEU A 249 -10.86 12.90 -6.44
CA LEU A 249 -12.16 13.22 -7.01
C LEU A 249 -12.69 12.02 -7.82
N ASP A 250 -14.02 11.85 -7.85
CA ASP A 250 -14.68 10.98 -8.81
C ASP A 250 -14.82 11.67 -10.19
N ALA A 251 -15.38 10.95 -11.15
CA ALA A 251 -15.63 11.46 -12.51
C ALA A 251 -16.62 12.64 -12.52
N GLU A 252 -17.42 12.81 -11.47
CA GLU A 252 -18.37 13.90 -11.30
C GLU A 252 -17.75 15.10 -10.56
N GLY A 253 -16.47 15.04 -10.19
CA GLY A 253 -15.76 16.10 -9.48
C GLY A 253 -16.11 16.21 -8.00
N ARG A 254 -16.79 15.21 -7.42
CA ARG A 254 -17.03 15.12 -5.97
C ARG A 254 -15.84 14.47 -5.29
N MET A 255 -15.63 14.79 -4.02
CA MET A 255 -14.57 14.14 -3.26
C MET A 255 -14.94 12.68 -2.99
N ALA A 256 -14.19 11.76 -3.59
CA ALA A 256 -14.40 10.33 -3.47
C ALA A 256 -13.62 9.72 -2.29
N GLY A 257 -12.65 10.46 -1.76
CA GLY A 257 -11.83 10.02 -0.66
C GLY A 257 -10.76 11.03 -0.28
N GLY A 258 -10.17 10.82 0.89
CA GLY A 258 -9.02 11.56 1.34
C GLY A 258 -8.43 10.95 2.60
N ILE A 259 -7.14 11.19 2.83
CA ILE A 259 -6.45 10.73 4.02
C ILE A 259 -5.99 11.97 4.78
N LEU A 260 -6.44 12.09 6.03
CA LEU A 260 -5.98 13.11 6.97
C LEU A 260 -4.77 12.57 7.74
N ARG A 261 -3.64 13.27 7.69
CA ARG A 261 -2.49 12.99 8.56
C ARG A 261 -2.17 14.24 9.38
N PRO A 262 -2.26 14.19 10.72
CA PRO A 262 -1.66 15.23 11.54
C PRO A 262 -0.15 15.23 11.29
N GLU A 263 0.44 16.42 11.19
CA GLU A 263 1.89 16.52 11.22
C GLU A 263 2.32 16.42 12.70
N GLY A 264 3.00 15.32 13.03
CA GLY A 264 3.59 15.07 14.34
C GLY A 264 4.92 15.78 14.53
#